data_AF-A0A4Q2UNT7-F1
#
_entry.id   AF-A0A4Q2UNT7-F1
#
_cell.length_a   1.000
_cell.length_b   1.000
_cell.length_c   1.000
_cell.angle_alpha   90.00
_cell.angle_beta   90.00
_cell.angle_gamma   90.00
#
_symmetry.space_group_name_H-M   'P 1'
#
loop_
_entity.id
_entity.type
_entity.pdbx_description
1 polymer ?
#
loop_
_entity_poly.entity_id
_entity_poly.type
_entity_poly.pdbx_seq_one_letter_code
_entity_poly.pdbx_strand_id
1 'polypeptide(L)' 'MQTEPHTRHSHSLPELRFSLNLLYIGRFLLGMQSAGASDRLDEFDEKIEDVTDELVATELLHEAAVLAGDVLLTDPQTPV' A
#
# COMPACT_ATOMS: atom_id res chain seq x y z
N MET A 1 -27.10 -8.73 0.75
CA MET A 1 -25.96 -7.81 0.89
C MET A 1 -24.82 -8.63 1.47
N GLN A 2 -23.89 -9.11 0.63
CA GLN A 2 -22.68 -9.76 1.12
C GLN A 2 -21.84 -8.69 1.79
N THR A 3 -21.68 -8.78 3.11
CA THR A 3 -20.73 -7.96 3.86
C THR A 3 -19.33 -8.38 3.43
N GLU A 4 -18.54 -7.41 2.96
CA GLU A 4 -17.11 -7.64 2.70
C GLU A 4 -16.45 -8.19 3.97
N PRO A 5 -15.61 -9.22 3.85
CA PRO A 5 -14.94 -9.81 5.00
C PRO A 5 -14.12 -8.74 5.73
N HIS A 6 -14.52 -8.45 6.96
CA HIS A 6 -13.77 -7.54 7.83
C HIS A 6 -12.47 -8.23 8.24
N THR A 7 -11.36 -7.78 7.67
CA THR A 7 -10.03 -8.19 8.09
C THR A 7 -9.34 -6.98 8.73
N ARG A 8 -8.11 -7.14 9.23
CA ARG A 8 -7.28 -6.00 9.70
C ARG A 8 -6.73 -5.14 8.55
N HIS A 9 -7.19 -5.36 7.32
CA HIS A 9 -6.80 -4.58 6.15
C HIS A 9 -7.24 -3.12 6.28
N SER A 10 -6.32 -2.21 5.99
CA SER A 10 -6.63 -0.78 5.95
C SER A 10 -7.10 -0.38 4.56
N HIS A 11 -8.29 0.22 4.48
CA HIS A 11 -8.86 0.73 3.23
C HIS A 11 -8.06 1.90 2.63
N SER A 12 -7.11 2.47 3.36
CA SER A 12 -6.24 3.55 2.87
C SER A 12 -5.00 3.06 2.10
N LEU A 13 -4.70 1.75 2.10
CA LEU A 13 -3.53 1.21 1.40
C LEU A 13 -3.58 1.43 -0.13
N PRO A 14 -4.72 1.24 -0.82
CA PRO A 14 -4.80 1.50 -2.26
C PRO A 14 -4.56 2.97 -2.62
N GLU A 15 -5.09 3.89 -1.81
CA GLU A 15 -4.92 5.35 -2.00
C GLU A 15 -3.46 5.78 -1.77
N LEU A 16 -2.81 5.20 -0.77
CA LEU A 16 -1.39 5.44 -0.48
C LEU A 16 -0.51 4.92 -1.62
N ARG A 17 -0.77 3.70 -2.11
CA ARG A 17 -0.04 3.12 -3.26
C ARG A 17 -0.18 3.96 -4.52
N PHE A 18 -1.40 4.42 -4.81
CA PHE A 18 -1.66 5.32 -5.94
C PHE A 18 -0.87 6.64 -5.81
N SER A 19 -0.86 7.23 -4.62
CA SER A 19 -0.13 8.48 -4.34
C SER A 19 1.39 8.32 -4.48
N LEU A 20 1.96 7.19 -4.03
CA LEU A 20 3.38 6.87 -4.20
C LEU A 20 3.76 6.69 -5.66
N ASN A 21 2.93 6.01 -6.45
CA ASN A 21 3.14 5.88 -7.90
C ASN A 21 3.13 7.25 -8.60
N LEU A 22 2.21 8.15 -8.23
CA LEU A 22 2.19 9.52 -8.76
C LEU A 22 3.45 10.31 -8.38
N LEU A 23 3.96 10.13 -7.15
CA LEU A 23 5.19 10.77 -6.70
C LEU A 23 6.40 10.27 -7.50
N TYR A 24 6.51 8.96 -7.70
CA TYR A 24 7.56 8.32 -8.49
C TYR A 24 7.55 8.84 -9.95
N ILE A 25 6.38 8.79 -10.60
CA ILE A 25 6.21 9.27 -11.98
C ILE A 25 6.45 10.79 -12.06
N GLY A 26 5.96 11.57 -11.10
CA GLY A 26 6.15 13.01 -11.04
C GLY A 26 7.64 13.38 -10.96
N ARG A 27 8.39 12.70 -10.10
CA ARG A 27 9.86 12.86 -9.99
C ARG A 27 10.58 12.49 -11.27
N PHE A 28 10.19 11.39 -11.90
CA PHE A 28 10.73 10.96 -13.19
C PHE A 28 10.50 12.01 -14.29
N LEU A 29 9.27 12.50 -14.43
CA LEU A 29 8.87 13.47 -15.46
C LEU A 29 9.46 14.87 -15.26
N LEU A 30 9.68 15.30 -14.01
CA LEU A 30 10.30 16.60 -13.70
C LEU A 30 11.79 16.67 -14.04
N GLY A 31 12.38 15.60 -14.59
CA GLY A 31 13.74 15.64 -15.11
C GLY A 31 14.82 15.65 -14.01
N MET A 32 14.58 14.96 -12.89
CA MET A 32 15.62 14.72 -11.87
C MET A 32 16.71 13.74 -12.33
N GLN A 33 16.65 13.23 -13.58
CA GLN A 33 17.80 12.63 -14.26
C GLN A 33 18.74 13.65 -14.91
N SER A 34 18.40 14.94 -14.96
CA SER A 34 19.22 15.94 -15.65
C SER A 34 20.32 16.55 -14.76
N ALA A 35 21.55 16.10 -15.02
CA ALA A 35 22.82 16.74 -14.67
C ALA A 35 23.13 16.89 -13.17
N GLY A 36 23.24 15.75 -12.48
CA GLY A 36 23.80 15.68 -11.12
C GLY A 36 22.89 14.96 -10.15
N ALA A 37 22.53 13.71 -10.47
CA ALA A 37 21.88 12.82 -9.52
C ALA A 37 22.74 12.78 -8.24
N SER A 38 22.29 13.49 -7.21
CA SER A 38 22.87 13.35 -5.88
C SER A 38 22.38 12.02 -5.33
N ASP A 39 23.24 11.23 -4.69
CA ASP A 39 22.92 9.92 -4.06
C ASP A 39 21.56 9.93 -3.31
N ARG A 40 21.20 11.06 -2.69
CA ARG A 40 19.94 11.29 -1.97
C ARG A 40 18.66 11.13 -2.82
N LEU A 41 18.75 11.28 -4.14
CA LEU A 41 17.59 11.14 -5.03
C LEU A 41 17.32 9.66 -5.34
N ASP A 42 18.39 8.90 -5.55
CA ASP A 42 18.33 7.45 -5.75
C ASP A 42 17.86 6.76 -4.47
N GLU A 43 18.37 7.17 -3.29
CA GLU A 43 17.89 6.70 -1.99
C GLU A 43 16.38 6.94 -1.77
N PHE A 44 15.85 8.02 -2.33
CA PHE A 44 14.43 8.34 -2.19
C PHE A 44 13.56 7.49 -3.12
N ASP A 45 14.03 7.22 -4.33
CA ASP A 45 13.33 6.36 -5.28
C ASP A 45 13.36 4.90 -4.79
N GLU A 46 14.50 4.42 -4.29
CA GLU A 46 14.62 3.11 -3.60
C GLU A 46 13.66 3.02 -2.42
N LYS A 47 13.54 4.10 -1.63
CA LYS A 47 12.59 4.11 -0.51
C LYS A 47 11.14 4.07 -0.94
N ILE A 48 10.78 4.69 -2.06
CA ILE A 48 9.43 4.59 -2.63
C ILE A 48 9.15 3.15 -3.09
N GLU A 49 10.12 2.51 -3.74
CA GLU A 49 10.02 1.13 -4.20
C GLU A 49 9.84 0.16 -3.01
N ASP A 50 10.69 0.24 -1.99
CA ASP A 50 10.60 -0.56 -0.75
C ASP A 50 9.20 -0.49 -0.11
N VAL A 51 8.69 0.74 0.06
CA VAL A 51 7.37 0.95 0.68
C VAL A 51 6.27 0.42 -0.22
N THR A 52 6.38 0.59 -1.54
CA THR A 52 5.39 0.08 -2.50
C THR A 52 5.31 -1.44 -2.47
N ASP A 53 6.46 -2.12 -2.40
CA ASP A 53 6.53 -3.59 -2.28
C ASP A 53 5.90 -4.09 -0.98
N GLU A 54 6.17 -3.43 0.15
CA GLU A 54 5.55 -3.76 1.44
C GLU A 54 4.01 -3.57 1.42
N LEU A 55 3.53 -2.51 0.76
CA LEU A 55 2.09 -2.29 0.58
C LEU A 55 1.44 -3.40 -0.25
N VAL A 56 2.08 -3.81 -1.36
CA VAL A 56 1.59 -4.93 -2.19
C VAL A 56 1.60 -6.25 -1.42
N ALA A 57 2.65 -6.52 -0.64
CA ALA A 57 2.70 -7.70 0.22
C ALA A 57 1.56 -7.70 1.26
N THR A 58 1.19 -6.54 1.77
CA THR A 58 0.08 -6.38 2.73
C THR A 58 -1.29 -6.60 2.07
N GLU A 59 -1.47 -6.16 0.82
CA GLU A 59 -2.67 -6.48 0.01
C GLU A 59 -2.78 -7.99 -0.25
N LEU A 60 -1.67 -8.65 -0.62
CA LEU A 60 -1.64 -10.12 -0.79
C LEU A 60 -1.94 -10.87 0.52
N LEU A 61 -1.45 -10.35 1.66
CA LEU A 61 -1.77 -10.93 2.96
C LEU A 61 -3.27 -10.81 3.29
N HIS A 62 -3.90 -9.70 2.91
CA HIS A 62 -5.35 -9.56 3.04
C HIS A 62 -6.10 -10.61 2.22
N GLU A 63 -5.74 -10.77 0.94
CA GLU A 63 -6.35 -11.80 0.07
C GLU A 63 -6.14 -13.22 0.63
N ALA A 64 -4.94 -13.51 1.14
CA ALA A 64 -4.63 -14.78 1.77
C ALA A 64 -5.43 -15.02 3.07
N ALA A 65 -5.61 -13.98 3.90
CA ALA A 65 -6.41 -14.06 5.12
C ALA A 65 -7.88 -14.34 4.80
N VAL A 66 -8.43 -13.66 3.77
CA VAL A 66 -9.79 -13.93 3.27
C VAL A 66 -9.91 -15.38 2.79
N LEU A 67 -8.95 -15.88 2.02
CA LEU A 67 -8.96 -17.25 1.52
C LEU A 67 -8.85 -18.30 2.64
N ALA A 68 -8.02 -18.03 3.66
CA ALA A 68 -7.84 -18.91 4.82
C ALA A 68 -9.03 -18.86 5.80
N GLY A 69 -9.97 -17.93 5.60
CA GLY A 69 -11.06 -17.69 6.54
C GLY A 69 -10.63 -16.99 7.83
N ASP A 70 -9.45 -16.35 7.84
CA ASP A 70 -8.96 -15.50 8.93
C ASP A 70 -9.62 -14.12 8.85
N VAL A 71 -10.94 -14.13 9.11
CA VAL A 71 -11.81 -12.95 9.06
C VAL A 71 -12.20 -12.60 10.49
N LEU A 72 -12.17 -11.31 10.83
CA LEU A 72 -12.69 -10.84 12.11
C LEU A 72 -14.18 -11.16 12.15
N LEU A 73 -14.59 -11.97 13.12
CA LEU A 73 -15.99 -12.12 13.46
C LEU A 73 -16.45 -10.79 14.05
N THR A 74 -16.99 -9.89 13.22
CA THR A 74 -17.79 -8.79 13.72
C THR A 74 -19.04 -9.40 14.30
N ASP A 75 -19.03 -9.73 15.60
CA ASP A 75 -20.23 -10.17 16.30
C ASP A 75 -21.17 -8.96 16.45
N PRO A 76 -22.33 -8.91 15.79
CA PRO A 76 -23.27 -7.80 15.91
C PRO A 76 -23.99 -7.76 17.28
N GLN A 77 -23.60 -8.58 18.26
CA GLN A 77 -24.30 -8.74 19.54
C GLN A 77 -23.49 -8.36 20.79
N THR A 78 -22.32 -7.73 20.70
CA THR A 78 -21.60 -7.30 21.91
C THR A 78 -22.00 -5.86 22.30
N PRO A 79 -22.79 -5.63 23.36
CA PRO A 79 -23.08 -4.28 23.84
C PRO A 79 -21.88 -3.74 24.62
N VAL A 80 -21.56 -2.47 24.37
CA VAL A 80 -20.62 -1.65 25.15
C VAL A 80 -21.16 -1.40 26.54
#